data_AF-A0A1G2ZYW1-F1
#
_entry.id   AF-A0A1G2ZYW1-F1
#
_cell.length_a   1.000
_cell.length_b   1.000
_cell.length_c   1.000
_cell.angle_alpha   90.00
_cell.angle_beta   90.00
_cell.angle_gamma   90.00
#
_symmetry.space_group_name_H-M   'P 1'
#
loop_
_entity.id
_entity.type
_entity.pdbx_description
1 polymer ?
#
loop_
_entity_poly.entity_id
_entity_poly.type
_entity_poly.pdbx_seq_one_letter_code
_entity_poly.pdbx_strand_id
1 'polypeptide(L)'
;MAPKNGAKRMSASVDNFVHLSPFLARGAINTFMVDYDKDADVLYVNFTKPRKSTHGEITEDGVVLNFRGKQLVGITILDASKRGRKKARNG
;
A
#
# COMPACT_ATOMS: atom_id res chain seq x y z
N MET A 1 -0.19 -18.30 30.34
CA MET A 1 -0.18 -18.74 28.93
C MET A 1 -0.86 -17.68 28.07
N ALA A 2 -0.12 -17.01 27.18
CA ALA A 2 -0.65 -16.17 26.09
C ALA A 2 0.37 -16.12 24.94
N PRO A 3 -0.04 -16.05 23.65
CA PRO A 3 -1.24 -16.63 23.07
C PRO A 3 -1.02 -17.34 21.70
N LYS A 4 -1.87 -18.33 21.40
CA LYS A 4 -2.05 -18.95 20.07
C LYS A 4 -2.51 -17.96 18.96
N ASN A 5 -2.79 -16.71 19.31
CA ASN A 5 -3.31 -15.67 18.41
C ASN A 5 -2.23 -15.03 17.51
N GLY A 6 -0.95 -15.12 17.87
CA GLY A 6 0.15 -14.57 17.06
C GLY A 6 0.32 -15.32 15.73
N ALA A 7 0.31 -16.65 15.76
CA ALA A 7 0.47 -17.50 14.57
C ALA A 7 -0.66 -17.31 13.55
N LYS A 8 -1.92 -17.19 14.01
CA LYS A 8 -3.09 -16.96 13.14
C LYS A 8 -3.08 -15.57 12.49
N ARG A 9 -2.53 -14.54 13.14
CA ARG A 9 -2.36 -13.20 12.55
C ARG A 9 -1.25 -13.17 11.50
N MET A 10 -0.17 -13.90 11.76
CA MET A 10 0.92 -14.06 10.80
C MET A 10 0.44 -14.76 9.53
N SER A 11 -0.35 -15.83 9.66
CA SER A 11 -0.92 -16.54 8.49
C SER A 11 -1.81 -15.63 7.66
N ALA A 12 -2.71 -14.86 8.28
CA ALA A 12 -3.58 -13.93 7.56
C ALA A 12 -2.80 -12.83 6.80
N SER A 13 -1.69 -12.36 7.37
CA SER A 13 -0.83 -11.37 6.71
C SER A 13 -0.10 -11.95 5.50
N VAL A 14 0.33 -13.21 5.60
CA VAL A 14 0.92 -13.98 4.49
C VAL A 14 -0.13 -14.24 3.41
N ASP A 15 -1.34 -14.65 3.78
CA ASP A 15 -2.45 -14.90 2.85
C ASP A 15 -2.80 -13.65 2.04
N ASN A 16 -2.87 -12.48 2.70
CA ASN A 16 -3.08 -11.21 2.02
C ASN A 16 -1.99 -10.89 0.99
N PHE A 17 -0.72 -11.20 1.30
CA PHE A 17 0.39 -11.04 0.35
C PHE A 17 0.31 -12.02 -0.82
N VAL A 18 -0.05 -13.28 -0.56
CA VAL A 18 -0.27 -14.28 -1.62
C VAL A 18 -1.40 -13.83 -2.54
N HIS A 19 -2.48 -13.25 -2.03
CA HIS A 19 -3.56 -12.72 -2.85
C HIS A 19 -3.15 -11.52 -3.72
N LEU A 20 -2.14 -10.73 -3.32
CA LEU A 20 -1.58 -9.67 -4.16
C LEU A 20 -0.65 -10.21 -5.27
N SER A 21 -0.06 -11.40 -5.08
CA SER A 21 0.94 -11.97 -6.00
C SER A 21 0.52 -12.04 -7.47
N PRO A 22 -0.69 -12.49 -7.87
CA PRO A 22 -1.07 -12.54 -9.27
C PRO A 22 -1.20 -11.15 -9.90
N PHE A 23 -1.53 -10.12 -9.11
CA PHE A 23 -1.58 -8.74 -9.60
C PHE A 23 -0.18 -8.20 -9.85
N LEU A 24 0.74 -8.42 -8.91
CA LEU A 24 2.14 -8.01 -9.04
C LEU A 24 2.86 -8.74 -10.18
N ALA A 25 2.60 -10.04 -10.36
CA ALA A 25 3.25 -10.87 -11.39
C ALA A 25 2.79 -10.56 -12.83
N ARG A 26 1.62 -9.96 -13.02
CA ARG A 26 1.10 -9.57 -14.34
C ARG A 26 1.46 -8.15 -14.77
N GLY A 27 2.00 -7.33 -13.86
CA GLY A 27 2.35 -5.96 -14.15
C GLY A 27 3.64 -5.83 -14.96
N ALA A 28 3.78 -4.74 -15.71
CA ALA A 28 5.05 -4.36 -16.36
C ALA A 28 6.10 -3.84 -15.35
N ILE A 29 5.78 -3.83 -14.05
CA ILE A 29 6.63 -3.35 -12.98
C ILE A 29 7.31 -4.56 -12.33
N ASN A 30 8.62 -4.68 -12.54
CA ASN A 30 9.40 -5.83 -12.06
C ASN A 30 9.96 -5.63 -10.65
N THR A 31 9.82 -4.43 -10.08
CA THR A 31 10.34 -4.11 -8.74
C THR A 31 9.51 -3.02 -8.11
N PHE A 32 9.08 -3.24 -6.87
CA PHE A 32 8.35 -2.28 -6.05
C PHE A 32 9.14 -1.99 -4.78
N MET A 33 9.06 -0.77 -4.28
CA MET A 33 9.58 -0.42 -2.95
C MET A 33 8.45 0.09 -2.08
N VAL A 34 8.26 -0.54 -0.94
CA VAL A 34 7.23 -0.20 0.05
C VAL A 34 7.92 0.33 1.29
N ASP A 35 7.52 1.51 1.75
CA ASP A 35 8.04 2.16 2.95
C ASP A 35 6.89 2.71 3.78
N TYR A 36 6.86 2.40 5.07
CA TYR A 36 5.80 2.86 5.97
C TYR A 36 6.39 3.79 7.02
N ASP A 37 6.02 5.06 6.92
CA ASP A 37 6.35 6.06 7.93
C ASP A 37 5.29 6.01 9.04
N LYS A 38 5.71 5.51 10.21
CA LYS A 38 4.85 5.35 11.38
C LYS A 38 4.49 6.69 12.02
N ASP A 39 5.37 7.68 11.95
CA ASP A 39 5.17 8.96 12.60
C ASP A 39 4.16 9.80 11.80
N ALA A 40 4.18 9.67 10.48
CA ALA A 40 3.22 10.32 9.59
C ALA A 40 1.92 9.52 9.34
N ASP A 41 1.87 8.22 9.67
CA ASP A 41 0.81 7.28 9.26
C ASP A 41 0.64 7.24 7.72
N VAL A 42 1.77 7.13 7.00
CA VAL A 42 1.83 7.18 5.54
C VAL A 42 2.55 5.96 4.96
N LEU A 43 1.93 5.32 3.96
CA LEU A 43 2.54 4.22 3.19
C LEU A 43 2.93 4.69 1.80
N TYR A 44 4.23 4.63 1.48
CA TYR A 44 4.78 4.91 0.17
C TYR A 44 4.94 3.61 -0.62
N VAL A 45 4.45 3.57 -1.86
CA VAL A 45 4.69 2.47 -2.80
C VAL A 45 5.26 3.04 -4.08
N ASN A 46 6.50 2.67 -4.41
CA ASN A 46 7.21 3.14 -5.60
C ASN A 46 7.38 2.01 -6.61
N PHE A 47 7.16 2.31 -7.89
CA PHE A 47 7.14 1.33 -8.99
C PHE A 47 8.41 1.36 -9.86
N THR A 48 9.26 2.37 -9.72
CA THR A 48 10.43 2.52 -10.60
C THR A 48 11.65 3.10 -9.85
N LYS A 49 12.84 2.89 -10.42
CA LYS A 49 14.00 3.74 -10.17
C LYS A 49 14.24 4.61 -11.41
N PRO A 50 14.57 5.91 -11.28
CA PRO A 50 14.68 6.69 -10.05
C PRO A 50 13.32 7.07 -9.45
N ARG A 51 13.27 7.18 -8.10
CA ARG A 51 12.05 7.43 -7.30
C ARG A 51 11.44 8.84 -7.46
N LYS A 52 11.93 9.66 -8.38
CA LYS A 52 11.57 11.08 -8.44
C LYS A 52 10.28 11.27 -9.24
N SER A 53 9.21 11.66 -8.55
CA SER A 53 8.02 12.23 -9.18
C SER A 53 8.28 13.69 -9.57
N THR A 54 7.52 14.18 -10.55
CA THR A 54 7.47 15.59 -10.93
C THR A 54 6.28 16.31 -10.32
N HIS A 55 5.20 15.57 -10.04
CA HIS A 55 3.99 16.07 -9.40
C HIS A 55 3.19 14.91 -8.81
N GLY A 56 2.17 15.24 -8.01
CA GLY A 56 1.21 14.27 -7.49
C GLY A 56 -0.21 14.80 -7.54
N GLU A 57 -1.16 13.89 -7.71
CA GLU A 57 -2.60 14.17 -7.71
C GLU A 57 -3.24 13.48 -6.50
N ILE A 58 -3.97 14.24 -5.68
CA ILE A 58 -4.63 13.70 -4.48
C ILE A 58 -6.04 13.26 -4.87
N THR A 59 -6.39 12.01 -4.57
CA THR A 59 -7.75 11.49 -4.73
C THR A 59 -8.63 11.86 -3.53
N GLU A 60 -9.95 11.82 -3.71
CA GLU A 60 -10.92 12.03 -2.60
C GLU A 60 -10.70 11.06 -1.44
N ASP A 61 -10.22 9.85 -1.76
CA ASP A 61 -9.89 8.84 -0.79
C ASP A 61 -8.55 9.07 -0.10
N GLY A 62 -7.84 10.19 -0.28
CA GLY A 62 -6.57 10.46 0.41
C GLY A 62 -5.41 9.57 -0.06
N VAL A 63 -5.44 9.16 -1.33
CA VAL A 63 -4.30 8.54 -2.00
C VAL A 63 -3.67 9.58 -2.93
N VAL A 64 -2.37 9.78 -2.84
CA VAL A 64 -1.62 10.62 -3.78
C VAL A 64 -1.06 9.73 -4.88
N LEU A 65 -1.45 10.00 -6.12
CA LEU A 65 -0.88 9.38 -7.31
C LEU A 65 0.38 10.16 -7.69
N ASN A 66 1.55 9.51 -7.65
CA ASN A 66 2.82 10.16 -7.91
C ASN A 66 3.25 9.93 -9.37
N PHE A 67 3.36 11.00 -10.14
CA PHE A 67 3.63 10.96 -11.57
C PHE A 67 4.99 11.56 -11.94
N ARG A 68 5.61 11.03 -13.00
CA ARG A 68 6.73 11.65 -13.72
C ARG A 68 6.30 11.90 -15.15
N GLY A 69 5.99 13.15 -15.49
CA GLY A 69 5.24 13.43 -16.71
C GLY A 69 3.92 12.67 -16.71
N LYS A 70 3.62 11.86 -17.73
CA LYS A 70 2.39 11.07 -17.79
C LYS A 70 2.49 9.67 -17.16
N GLN A 71 3.66 9.30 -16.65
CA GLN A 71 3.91 7.97 -16.10
C GLN A 71 3.61 7.94 -14.60
N LEU A 72 2.72 7.04 -14.16
CA LEU A 72 2.54 6.75 -12.74
C LEU A 72 3.77 6.00 -12.22
N VAL A 73 4.51 6.62 -11.29
CA VAL A 73 5.77 6.09 -10.74
C VAL A 73 5.65 5.62 -9.30
N GLY A 74 4.54 5.92 -8.63
CA GLY A 74 4.23 5.43 -7.29
C GLY A 74 2.90 5.94 -6.76
N ILE A 75 2.58 5.57 -5.53
CA ILE A 75 1.44 6.05 -4.77
C ILE A 75 1.87 6.35 -3.33
N THR A 76 1.23 7.33 -2.71
CA THR A 76 1.35 7.64 -1.28
C THR A 76 -0.02 7.50 -0.66
N ILE A 77 -0.18 6.61 0.31
CA ILE A 77 -1.45 6.37 0.98
C ILE A 77 -1.39 7.07 2.34
N LEU A 78 -2.24 8.08 2.51
CA LEU A 78 -2.41 8.78 3.78
C LEU A 78 -3.33 7.99 4.70
N ASP A 79 -3.18 8.18 6.01
CA ASP A 79 -3.93 7.46 7.05
C ASP A 79 -3.88 5.94 6.83
N ALA A 80 -2.69 5.41 6.48
CA ALA A 80 -2.55 4.06 5.97
C ALA A 80 -3.02 3.00 6.98
N SER A 81 -2.79 3.22 8.27
CA SER A 81 -3.25 2.36 9.36
C SER A 81 -4.77 2.23 9.46
N LYS A 82 -5.52 3.19 8.90
CA LYS A 82 -6.99 3.22 8.90
C LYS A 82 -7.58 2.49 7.69
N ARG A 83 -6.76 2.18 6.68
CA ARG A 83 -7.16 1.42 5.49
C ARG A 83 -7.43 -0.04 5.87
N GLY A 84 -8.63 -0.52 5.60
CA GLY A 84 -9.04 -1.90 5.93
C GLY A 84 -10.00 -2.02 7.11
N ARG A 85 -10.27 -0.94 7.86
CA ARG A 85 -11.50 -0.86 8.65
C ARG A 85 -12.64 -0.49 7.72
N LYS A 86 -13.35 -1.48 7.16
CA LYS A 86 -14.79 -1.26 6.93
C LYS A 86 -15.34 -0.88 8.31
N LYS A 87 -15.75 0.37 8.52
CA LYS A 87 -16.78 0.62 9.53
C LYS A 87 -17.88 -0.37 9.17
N ALA A 88 -18.25 -1.23 10.11
CA ALA A 88 -19.53 -1.90 10.01
C ALA A 88 -20.54 -0.78 9.74
N ARG A 89 -21.05 -0.71 8.50
CA ARG A 89 -22.21 0.11 8.20
C ARG A 89 -23.33 -0.62 8.94
N ASN A 90 -23.54 -0.24 10.19
CA ASN A 90 -24.76 -0.55 10.89
C ASN A 90 -25.83 0.27 10.15
N GLY A 91 -26.45 -0.37 9.16
CA GLY A 91 -27.76 0.01 8.65
C GLY A 91 -28.83 -0.62 9.52
#